data_AF-A0A3A5MLB1-F1
#
_entry.id   AF-A0A3A5MLB1-F1
#
_cell.length_a   1.000
_cell.length_b   1.000
_cell.length_c   1.000
_cell.angle_alpha   90.00
_cell.angle_beta   90.00
_cell.angle_gamma   90.00
#
_symmetry.space_group_name_H-M   'P 1'
#
loop_
_entity.id
_entity.type
_entity.pdbx_description
1 polymer ?
#
loop_
_entity_poly.entity_id
_entity_poly.type
_entity_poly.pdbx_seq_one_letter_code
_entity_poly.pdbx_strand_id
1 'polypeptide(L)'
;MTDQLPATLVATAPRDSPPDERPLAIDVSNVYKVFGKRPQEVVQHLKTGRDRDDLLGLGTAAVIDVSFNVQKGEIFVVMGLSGSGKSTLIRMLNGLNPASEGSIMVLGEEVVGCSATELRERRRDKMSMVFQHFALLPHRTVVDNVAYGLESQGLPAVERQERARHWLDRVGLGEWADSLPGQLSGGMKQRVGIARAFAADTEILLMDEAFSALDPLIRREMQELLIELQGELGKTIVFITHDLNEAMFLGDRIAVMRNGRIVQVGTPNRILTDPANDYVAQFVQDVDRARILTAGDVMEPARSVVRATAGPRTALDTMRRLQVSACYVTDDRHRLLGIVRDKDMMRLVREEGTDLTERMCPVPSIVKPNQLMANLFEMVVESSLPIAVTDDDDRLLGVVPRVTLLASLANLPPATSAISIVKPPGNPASGEKGAF
;
A
#
# COMPACT_ATOMS: atom_id res chain seq x y z
N MET A 1 42.47 -14.48 -1.33
CA MET A 1 42.10 -14.79 0.07
C MET A 1 40.96 -13.88 0.41
N THR A 2 39.76 -14.39 0.16
CA THR A 2 38.49 -13.68 0.24
C THR A 2 37.90 -14.11 1.58
N ASP A 3 38.05 -13.28 2.60
CA ASP A 3 37.61 -13.60 3.95
C ASP A 3 36.21 -13.03 4.15
N GLN A 4 35.24 -13.93 4.31
CA GLN A 4 33.85 -13.62 4.60
C GLN A 4 33.75 -13.18 6.06
N LEU A 5 33.27 -11.97 6.31
CA LEU A 5 32.82 -11.56 7.65
C LEU A 5 31.67 -12.48 8.14
N PRO A 6 31.57 -12.75 9.45
CA PRO A 6 30.74 -13.84 9.95
C PRO A 6 29.25 -13.51 9.86
N ALA A 7 28.50 -14.40 9.22
CA ALA A 7 27.04 -14.43 9.26
C ALA A 7 26.58 -14.60 10.71
N THR A 8 26.16 -13.50 11.34
CA THR A 8 25.47 -13.57 12.63
C THR A 8 24.06 -14.06 12.34
N LEU A 9 23.77 -15.31 12.73
CA LEU A 9 22.46 -15.95 12.67
C LEU A 9 21.44 -15.13 13.47
N VAL A 10 20.80 -14.17 12.81
CA VAL A 10 19.51 -13.62 13.25
C VAL A 10 18.45 -14.65 12.85
N ALA A 11 17.78 -15.22 13.83
CA ALA A 11 16.66 -16.12 13.60
C ALA A 11 15.60 -15.38 12.75
N THR A 12 15.50 -15.76 11.49
CA THR A 12 14.50 -15.25 10.56
C THR A 12 13.13 -15.80 10.98
N ALA A 13 12.19 -14.90 11.28
CA ALA A 13 10.79 -15.29 11.39
C ALA A 13 10.32 -15.75 9.99
N PRO A 14 9.64 -16.91 9.87
CA PRO A 14 9.27 -17.46 8.57
C PRO A 14 8.31 -16.55 7.82
N ARG A 15 8.61 -16.30 6.54
CA ARG A 15 7.84 -15.50 5.57
C ARG A 15 6.39 -15.98 5.36
N ASP A 16 6.08 -17.21 5.77
CA ASP A 16 4.82 -17.90 5.45
C ASP A 16 3.72 -17.76 6.51
N SER A 17 3.97 -17.03 7.61
CA SER A 17 2.91 -16.75 8.58
C SER A 17 1.99 -15.64 8.04
N PRO A 18 0.66 -15.83 8.04
CA PRO A 18 -0.27 -14.79 7.64
C PRO A 18 -0.03 -13.52 8.49
N PRO A 19 -0.25 -12.31 7.93
CA PRO A 19 0.10 -11.05 8.60
C PRO A 19 -0.35 -10.98 10.06
N ASP A 20 -1.58 -11.45 10.35
CA ASP A 20 -2.19 -11.39 11.69
C ASP A 20 -1.51 -12.25 12.79
N GLU A 21 -0.53 -13.11 12.46
CA GLU A 21 0.18 -13.94 13.44
C GLU A 21 1.58 -13.41 13.81
N ARG A 22 2.04 -12.35 13.16
CA ARG A 22 3.38 -11.78 13.44
C ARG A 22 3.39 -10.98 14.75
N PRO A 23 4.46 -11.06 15.55
CA PRO A 23 4.59 -10.23 16.75
C PRO A 23 4.61 -8.76 16.38
N LEU A 24 4.05 -7.91 17.25
CA LEU A 24 4.05 -6.47 17.05
C LEU A 24 5.44 -5.88 17.29
N ALA A 25 5.89 -5.03 16.36
CA ALA A 25 7.07 -4.20 16.52
C ALA A 25 6.73 -2.86 17.18
N ILE A 26 5.58 -2.29 16.83
CA ILE A 26 5.09 -1.01 17.35
C ILE A 26 3.59 -1.15 17.63
N ASP A 27 3.15 -0.69 18.79
CA ASP A 27 1.74 -0.59 19.14
C ASP A 27 1.46 0.82 19.68
N VAL A 28 0.45 1.47 19.10
CA VAL A 28 0.11 2.87 19.38
C VAL A 28 -1.36 2.90 19.80
N SER A 29 -1.63 3.43 20.99
CA SER A 29 -2.97 3.43 21.59
C SER A 29 -3.39 4.82 22.05
N ASN A 30 -4.45 5.34 21.41
CA ASN A 30 -5.15 6.60 21.73
C ASN A 30 -4.22 7.79 21.94
N VAL A 31 -3.26 7.96 21.02
CA VAL A 31 -2.18 8.93 21.19
C VAL A 31 -2.58 10.32 20.73
N TYR A 32 -2.21 11.31 21.55
CA TYR A 32 -2.38 12.73 21.26
C TYR A 32 -1.05 13.47 21.31
N LYS A 33 -0.92 14.48 20.45
CA LYS A 33 0.12 15.49 20.54
C LYS A 33 -0.44 16.87 20.28
N VAL A 34 -0.37 17.70 21.32
CA VAL A 34 -0.71 19.12 21.26
C VAL A 34 0.54 19.94 21.53
N PHE A 35 0.81 20.90 20.65
CA PHE A 35 1.80 21.95 20.86
C PHE A 35 1.13 23.18 21.47
N GLY A 36 1.81 23.86 22.38
CA GLY A 36 1.30 25.07 23.02
C GLY A 36 1.33 24.99 24.54
N LYS A 37 0.73 26.00 25.19
CA LYS A 37 0.83 26.18 26.64
C LYS A 37 -0.12 25.28 27.43
N ARG A 38 -1.23 24.84 26.84
CA ARG A 38 -2.31 24.13 27.54
C ARG A 38 -2.69 22.82 26.84
N PRO A 39 -1.74 21.87 26.68
CA PRO A 39 -1.96 20.66 25.91
C PRO A 39 -3.06 19.78 26.51
N GLN A 40 -3.11 19.63 27.84
CA GLN A 40 -4.12 18.79 28.49
C GLN A 40 -5.55 19.34 28.33
N GLU A 41 -5.74 20.66 28.42
CA GLU A 41 -7.04 21.32 28.18
C GLU A 41 -7.55 21.07 26.75
N VAL A 42 -6.65 21.17 25.76
CA VAL A 42 -6.98 20.88 24.36
C VAL A 42 -7.36 19.41 24.17
N VAL A 43 -6.63 18.47 24.79
CA VAL A 43 -6.97 17.04 24.69
C VAL A 43 -8.35 16.75 25.27
N GLN A 44 -8.70 17.33 26.42
CA GLN A 44 -10.03 17.19 27.00
C GLN A 44 -11.13 17.73 26.07
N HIS A 45 -10.93 18.90 25.46
CA HIS A 45 -11.88 19.45 24.50
C HIS A 45 -12.05 18.55 23.26
N LEU A 46 -10.96 17.99 22.73
CA LEU A 46 -11.00 17.07 21.60
C LEU A 46 -11.75 15.78 21.93
N LYS A 47 -11.61 15.26 23.16
CA LYS A 47 -12.37 14.09 23.63
C LYS A 47 -13.86 14.36 23.78
N THR A 48 -14.24 15.59 24.10
CA THR A 48 -15.66 16.02 24.12
C THR A 48 -16.25 16.28 22.73
N GLY A 49 -15.49 16.05 21.65
CA GLY A 49 -15.96 16.18 20.26
C GLY A 49 -15.83 17.59 19.68
N ARG A 50 -15.11 18.51 20.35
CA ARG A 50 -14.87 19.85 19.81
C ARG A 50 -13.92 19.79 18.63
N ASP A 51 -14.12 20.66 17.64
CA ASP A 51 -13.29 20.69 16.45
C ASP A 51 -11.86 21.17 16.77
N ARG A 52 -10.89 20.65 16.04
CA ARG A 52 -9.48 21.01 16.16
C ARG A 52 -9.24 22.50 15.89
N ASP A 53 -9.89 23.03 14.86
CA ASP A 53 -9.60 24.38 14.36
C ASP A 53 -10.16 25.45 15.32
N ASP A 54 -11.19 25.12 16.12
CA ASP A 54 -11.71 25.96 17.21
C ASP A 54 -10.73 26.11 18.39
N LEU A 55 -9.71 25.25 18.48
CA LEU A 55 -8.80 25.15 19.62
C LEU A 55 -7.45 25.84 19.37
N LEU A 56 -7.23 26.45 18.20
CA LEU A 56 -5.97 27.09 17.82
C LEU A 56 -5.47 28.14 18.83
N GLY A 57 -6.39 28.84 19.52
CA GLY A 57 -6.05 29.80 20.58
C GLY A 57 -5.49 29.17 21.88
N LEU A 58 -5.73 27.87 22.09
CA LEU A 58 -5.28 27.12 23.26
C LEU A 58 -4.02 26.28 22.96
N GLY A 59 -3.91 25.78 21.72
CA GLY A 59 -2.77 25.03 21.21
C GLY A 59 -3.05 24.41 19.83
N THR A 60 -2.01 23.89 19.19
CA THR A 60 -2.09 23.21 17.90
C THR A 60 -2.06 21.70 18.12
N ALA A 61 -3.19 21.02 17.93
CA ALA A 61 -3.24 19.57 17.99
C ALA A 61 -2.75 18.96 16.67
N ALA A 62 -1.59 18.30 16.70
CA ALA A 62 -0.93 17.73 15.54
C ALA A 62 -1.24 16.23 15.36
N VAL A 63 -1.46 15.50 16.46
CA VAL A 63 -1.88 14.10 16.47
C VAL A 63 -3.06 13.98 17.43
N ILE A 64 -4.13 13.32 17.00
CA ILE A 64 -5.42 13.31 17.69
C ILE A 64 -5.99 11.90 17.65
N ASP A 65 -6.05 11.25 18.82
CA ASP A 65 -6.65 9.93 18.99
C ASP A 65 -6.17 8.88 17.97
N VAL A 66 -4.85 8.81 17.81
CA VAL A 66 -4.24 7.90 16.84
C VAL A 66 -3.99 6.55 17.49
N SER A 67 -4.53 5.49 16.89
CA SER A 67 -4.28 4.10 17.27
C SER A 67 -3.97 3.25 16.04
N PHE A 68 -2.90 2.47 16.09
CA PHE A 68 -2.51 1.52 15.05
C PHE A 68 -1.40 0.60 15.57
N ASN A 69 -1.14 -0.47 14.82
CA ASN A 69 -0.05 -1.40 15.10
C ASN A 69 0.79 -1.65 13.84
N VAL A 70 2.06 -1.99 14.06
CA VAL A 70 3.02 -2.37 13.02
C VAL A 70 3.61 -3.72 13.39
N GLN A 71 3.53 -4.67 12.48
CA GLN A 71 4.05 -6.02 12.66
C GLN A 71 5.56 -6.04 12.42
N LYS A 72 6.26 -6.98 13.06
CA LYS A 72 7.69 -7.18 12.78
C LYS A 72 7.91 -7.55 11.31
N GLY A 73 8.87 -6.86 10.70
CA GLY A 73 9.24 -7.04 9.30
C GLY A 73 8.24 -6.44 8.31
N GLU A 74 7.29 -5.63 8.75
CA GLU A 74 6.33 -4.95 7.86
C GLU A 74 6.88 -3.60 7.38
N ILE A 75 6.57 -3.21 6.15
CA ILE A 75 6.64 -1.82 5.68
C ILE A 75 5.29 -1.15 5.90
N PHE A 76 5.19 -0.37 6.98
CA PHE A 76 4.00 0.39 7.31
C PHE A 76 4.12 1.83 6.82
N VAL A 77 3.29 2.20 5.84
CA VAL A 77 3.32 3.53 5.25
C VAL A 77 2.31 4.44 5.93
N VAL A 78 2.74 5.64 6.33
CA VAL A 78 1.86 6.70 6.81
C VAL A 78 1.79 7.80 5.74
N MET A 79 0.60 7.95 5.14
CA MET A 79 0.37 8.89 4.06
C MET A 79 -0.60 10.01 4.45
N GLY A 80 -0.61 11.09 3.68
CA GLY A 80 -1.54 12.21 3.85
C GLY A 80 -0.92 13.56 3.46
N LEU A 81 -1.74 14.61 3.43
CA LEU A 81 -1.28 15.94 3.03
C LEU A 81 -0.25 16.54 4.01
N SER A 82 0.44 17.59 3.55
CA SER A 82 1.22 18.44 4.45
C SER A 82 0.35 18.95 5.60
N GLY A 83 0.91 18.97 6.81
CA GLY A 83 0.18 19.39 8.02
C GLY A 83 -0.80 18.36 8.61
N SER A 84 -0.88 17.12 8.08
CA SER A 84 -1.78 16.09 8.63
C SER A 84 -1.28 15.41 9.92
N GLY A 85 -0.05 15.70 10.36
CA GLY A 85 0.52 15.18 11.61
C GLY A 85 1.56 14.05 11.45
N LYS A 86 1.80 13.55 10.23
CA LYS A 86 2.69 12.40 9.94
C LYS A 86 4.08 12.53 10.58
N SER A 87 4.80 13.60 10.25
CA SER A 87 6.16 13.83 10.74
C SER A 87 6.19 14.11 12.25
N THR A 88 5.06 14.52 12.85
CA THR A 88 4.94 14.59 14.31
C THR A 88 4.80 13.20 14.89
N LEU A 89 3.93 12.36 14.31
CA LEU A 89 3.69 10.98 14.73
C LEU A 89 4.99 10.15 14.73
N ILE A 90 5.77 10.15 13.64
CA ILE A 90 7.01 9.36 13.59
C ILE A 90 8.05 9.82 14.63
N ARG A 91 8.10 11.13 14.92
CA ARG A 91 8.97 11.67 15.97
C ARG A 91 8.50 11.25 17.36
N MET A 92 7.22 10.98 17.55
CA MET A 92 6.69 10.42 18.80
C MET A 92 7.09 8.96 18.97
N LEU A 93 7.06 8.15 17.91
CA LEU A 93 7.57 6.77 17.93
C LEU A 93 9.04 6.74 18.39
N ASN A 94 9.85 7.68 17.89
CA ASN A 94 11.26 7.81 18.27
C ASN A 94 11.50 8.45 19.65
N GLY A 95 10.44 8.91 20.33
CA GLY A 95 10.53 9.66 21.60
C GLY A 95 11.18 11.05 21.47
N LEU A 96 11.29 11.60 20.27
CA LEU A 96 11.78 12.98 20.04
C LEU A 96 10.71 14.02 20.39
N ASN A 97 9.44 13.68 20.15
CA ASN A 97 8.30 14.47 20.58
C ASN A 97 7.55 13.69 21.68
N PRO A 98 7.45 14.19 22.92
CA PRO A 98 6.68 13.52 23.95
C PRO A 98 5.18 13.59 23.62
N ALA A 99 4.45 12.49 23.85
CA ALA A 99 3.01 12.47 23.76
C ALA A 99 2.37 13.38 24.81
N SER A 100 1.25 14.01 24.43
CA SER A 100 0.40 14.72 25.37
C SER A 100 -0.48 13.76 26.16
N GLU A 101 -0.93 12.68 25.52
CA GLU A 101 -1.68 11.58 26.12
C GLU A 101 -1.54 10.32 25.24
N GLY A 102 -1.85 9.15 25.79
CA GLY A 102 -1.83 7.85 25.13
C GLY A 102 -0.58 7.03 25.47
N SER A 103 -0.45 5.88 24.82
CA SER A 103 0.67 4.93 24.99
C SER A 103 1.29 4.60 23.64
N ILE A 104 2.62 4.45 23.63
CA ILE A 104 3.38 4.03 22.46
C ILE A 104 4.34 2.95 22.94
N MET A 105 4.14 1.73 22.48
CA MET A 105 5.01 0.59 22.75
C MET A 105 5.88 0.32 21.53
N VAL A 106 7.19 0.19 21.74
CA VAL A 106 8.16 -0.17 20.70
C VAL A 106 8.93 -1.39 21.17
N LEU A 107 8.87 -2.48 20.41
CA LEU A 107 9.47 -3.78 20.73
C LEU A 107 9.06 -4.29 22.12
N GLY A 108 7.83 -3.99 22.56
CA GLY A 108 7.31 -4.38 23.87
C GLY A 108 7.66 -3.43 25.03
N GLU A 109 8.36 -2.33 24.77
CA GLU A 109 8.74 -1.33 25.77
C GLU A 109 7.98 -0.02 25.57
N GLU A 110 7.48 0.57 26.65
CA GLU A 110 6.79 1.86 26.62
C GLU A 110 7.76 2.97 26.19
N VAL A 111 7.27 3.95 25.43
CA VAL A 111 8.03 5.15 25.05
C VAL A 111 7.63 6.33 25.91
N VAL A 112 6.34 6.40 26.28
CA VAL A 112 5.79 7.53 27.03
C VAL A 112 6.23 7.43 28.49
N GLY A 113 6.92 8.47 28.97
CA GLY A 113 7.41 8.52 30.35
C GLY A 113 8.76 7.84 30.60
N CYS A 114 9.39 7.26 29.56
CA CYS A 114 10.76 6.75 29.67
C CYS A 114 11.78 7.83 30.04
N SER A 115 12.82 7.42 30.75
CA SER A 115 13.95 8.29 31.07
C SER A 115 14.73 8.67 29.82
N ALA A 116 15.45 9.79 29.90
CA ALA A 116 16.32 10.24 28.82
C ALA A 116 17.47 9.27 28.50
N THR A 117 17.84 8.38 29.44
CA THR A 117 18.87 7.36 29.22
C THR A 117 18.33 6.19 28.42
N GLU A 118 17.19 5.62 28.83
CA GLU A 118 16.52 4.52 28.10
C GLU A 118 16.19 4.94 26.65
N LEU A 119 15.69 6.17 26.47
CA LEU A 119 15.41 6.70 25.13
C LEU A 119 16.69 6.83 24.27
N ARG A 120 17.85 7.10 24.87
CA ARG A 120 19.13 7.18 24.13
C ARG A 120 19.65 5.79 23.75
N GLU A 121 19.52 4.82 24.64
CA GLU A 121 19.90 3.42 24.38
C GLU A 121 19.04 2.83 23.26
N ARG A 122 17.71 2.98 23.34
CA ARG A 122 16.80 2.51 22.29
C ARG A 122 17.10 3.13 20.92
N ARG A 123 17.38 4.43 20.85
CA ARG A 123 17.75 5.12 19.60
C ARG A 123 19.13 4.73 19.06
N ARG A 124 20.00 4.17 19.90
CA ARG A 124 21.32 3.70 19.49
C ARG A 124 21.24 2.28 18.96
N ASP A 125 20.47 1.42 19.62
CA ASP A 125 20.56 -0.03 19.45
C ASP A 125 19.38 -0.61 18.65
N LYS A 126 18.21 0.05 18.68
CA LYS A 126 16.94 -0.54 18.19
C LYS A 126 16.27 0.24 17.07
N MET A 127 16.53 1.54 16.94
CA MET A 127 15.83 2.40 16.00
C MET A 127 16.77 3.34 15.25
N SER A 128 16.61 3.44 13.94
CA SER A 128 17.26 4.49 13.13
C SER A 128 16.23 5.38 12.48
N MET A 129 16.61 6.63 12.23
CA MET A 129 15.72 7.63 11.61
C MET A 129 16.39 8.31 10.42
N VAL A 130 15.66 8.36 9.31
CA VAL A 130 15.96 9.20 8.14
C VAL A 130 15.05 10.41 8.18
N PHE A 131 15.65 11.59 8.25
CA PHE A 131 14.94 12.86 8.32
C PHE A 131 14.68 13.43 6.92
N GLN A 132 13.59 14.20 6.78
CA GLN A 132 13.27 14.96 5.57
C GLN A 132 14.40 15.92 5.15
N HIS A 133 15.03 16.59 6.12
CA HIS A 133 16.26 17.36 5.91
C HIS A 133 17.46 16.53 6.35
N PHE A 134 18.47 16.44 5.47
CA PHE A 134 19.55 15.43 5.49
C PHE A 134 20.25 15.24 6.85
N ALA A 135 20.24 16.26 7.72
CA ALA A 135 20.79 16.22 9.08
C ALA A 135 22.22 15.64 9.12
N LEU A 136 23.02 15.96 8.10
CA LEU A 136 24.42 15.55 8.02
C LEU A 136 25.28 16.49 8.85
N LEU A 137 26.30 15.92 9.49
CA LEU A 137 27.32 16.64 10.25
C LEU A 137 28.27 17.32 9.25
N PRO A 138 28.25 18.65 9.10
CA PRO A 138 28.95 19.35 8.02
C PRO A 138 30.47 19.32 8.18
N HIS A 139 30.96 19.07 9.39
CA HIS A 139 32.38 19.02 9.76
C HIS A 139 32.95 17.59 9.72
N ARG A 140 32.17 16.61 9.27
CA ARG A 140 32.60 15.21 9.12
C ARG A 140 32.51 14.80 7.66
N THR A 141 33.36 13.86 7.24
CA THR A 141 33.30 13.28 5.90
C THR A 141 32.00 12.51 5.69
N VAL A 142 31.71 12.14 4.44
CA VAL A 142 30.55 11.32 4.08
C VAL A 142 30.61 9.95 4.76
N VAL A 143 31.77 9.28 4.75
CA VAL A 143 31.96 8.00 5.43
C VAL A 143 31.78 8.12 6.94
N ASP A 144 32.29 9.20 7.56
CA ASP A 144 32.12 9.42 9.00
C ASP A 144 30.68 9.76 9.38
N ASN A 145 29.92 10.38 8.46
CA ASN A 145 28.48 10.58 8.65
C ASN A 145 27.72 9.25 8.66
N VAL A 146 28.04 8.35 7.73
CA VAL A 146 27.42 7.02 7.65
C VAL A 146 27.83 6.15 8.85
N ALA A 147 29.10 6.21 9.27
CA ALA A 147 29.62 5.46 10.41
C ALA A 147 29.16 6.01 11.79
N TYR A 148 28.46 7.14 11.84
CA TYR A 148 28.12 7.81 13.11
C TYR A 148 27.24 6.96 14.05
N GLY A 149 26.28 6.19 13.51
CA GLY A 149 25.45 5.29 14.31
C GLY A 149 26.29 4.20 14.98
N LEU A 150 27.18 3.59 14.20
CA LEU A 150 28.12 2.54 14.64
C LEU A 150 29.14 3.09 15.65
N GLU A 151 29.61 4.32 15.49
CA GLU A 151 30.39 5.04 16.49
C GLU A 151 29.65 5.14 17.83
N SER A 152 28.37 5.50 17.79
CA SER A 152 27.55 5.61 19.00
C SER A 152 27.34 4.26 19.68
N GLN A 153 27.26 3.18 18.91
CA GLN A 153 27.20 1.79 19.40
C GLN A 153 28.55 1.29 19.95
N GLY A 154 29.65 2.02 19.74
CA GLY A 154 30.97 1.67 20.26
C GLY A 154 31.79 0.74 19.35
N LEU A 155 31.42 0.60 18.07
CA LEU A 155 32.19 -0.23 17.14
C LEU A 155 33.58 0.38 16.87
N PRO A 156 34.63 -0.47 16.72
CA PRO A 156 35.98 -0.02 16.38
C PRO A 156 36.03 0.77 15.06
N ALA A 157 36.98 1.71 14.98
CA ALA A 157 37.07 2.65 13.87
C ALA A 157 37.21 1.99 12.49
N VAL A 158 37.98 0.91 12.40
CA VAL A 158 38.20 0.16 11.16
C VAL A 158 36.91 -0.50 10.70
N GLU A 159 36.25 -1.24 11.59
CA GLU A 159 35.03 -1.98 11.27
C GLU A 159 33.86 -1.06 10.89
N ARG A 160 33.66 0.03 11.63
CA ARG A 160 32.58 0.98 11.31
C ARG A 160 32.81 1.68 9.97
N GLN A 161 34.06 1.96 9.59
CA GLN A 161 34.37 2.57 8.30
C GLN A 161 34.19 1.59 7.13
N GLU A 162 34.53 0.32 7.33
CA GLU A 162 34.30 -0.73 6.33
C GLU A 162 32.80 -0.91 6.06
N ARG A 163 31.98 -1.04 7.12
CA ARG A 163 30.51 -1.10 6.99
C ARG A 163 29.93 0.15 6.34
N ALA A 164 30.44 1.33 6.70
CA ALA A 164 30.00 2.59 6.11
C ALA A 164 30.32 2.66 4.60
N ARG A 165 31.51 2.23 4.18
CA ARG A 165 31.88 2.17 2.76
C ARG A 165 31.01 1.18 1.98
N HIS A 166 30.75 0.01 2.54
CA HIS A 166 29.82 -0.95 1.93
C HIS A 166 28.45 -0.33 1.62
N TRP A 167 27.87 0.40 2.57
CA TRP A 167 26.59 1.08 2.36
C TRP A 167 26.69 2.26 1.39
N LEU A 168 27.80 2.99 1.38
CA LEU A 168 28.05 4.05 0.39
C LEU A 168 28.14 3.48 -1.03
N ASP A 169 28.77 2.32 -1.23
CA ASP A 169 28.82 1.65 -2.52
C ASP A 169 27.42 1.23 -2.98
N ARG A 170 26.63 0.64 -2.08
CA ARG A 170 25.23 0.24 -2.36
C ARG A 170 24.33 1.41 -2.78
N VAL A 171 24.55 2.61 -2.21
CA VAL A 171 23.81 3.81 -2.61
C VAL A 171 24.49 4.60 -3.73
N GLY A 172 25.55 4.07 -4.36
CA GLY A 172 26.24 4.71 -5.48
C GLY A 172 27.00 6.00 -5.10
N LEU A 173 27.61 6.02 -3.92
CA LEU A 173 28.40 7.13 -3.37
C LEU A 173 29.80 6.73 -2.88
N GLY A 174 30.30 5.55 -3.26
CA GLY A 174 31.63 5.06 -2.86
C GLY A 174 32.77 6.05 -3.12
N GLU A 175 32.80 6.66 -4.32
CA GLU A 175 33.81 7.65 -4.71
C GLU A 175 33.77 8.94 -3.89
N TRP A 176 32.66 9.19 -3.20
CA TRP A 176 32.44 10.40 -2.41
C TRP A 176 32.68 10.18 -0.92
N ALA A 177 33.14 8.99 -0.50
CA ALA A 177 33.33 8.62 0.89
C ALA A 177 34.14 9.64 1.71
N ASP A 178 35.22 10.16 1.13
CA ASP A 178 36.13 11.09 1.81
C ASP A 178 35.76 12.58 1.59
N SER A 179 34.69 12.86 0.84
CA SER A 179 34.19 14.22 0.63
C SER A 179 33.44 14.75 1.87
N LEU A 180 33.31 16.07 1.97
CA LEU A 180 32.45 16.73 2.95
C LEU A 180 31.03 16.94 2.39
N PRO A 181 29.98 16.97 3.23
CA PRO A 181 28.60 17.19 2.78
C PRO A 181 28.41 18.46 1.95
N GLY A 182 29.20 19.52 2.19
CA GLY A 182 29.14 20.75 1.40
C GLY A 182 29.44 20.57 -0.09
N GLN A 183 30.15 19.51 -0.46
CA GLN A 183 30.53 19.19 -1.84
C GLN A 183 29.49 18.35 -2.59
N LEU A 184 28.41 17.93 -1.91
CA LEU A 184 27.38 17.06 -2.45
C LEU A 184 26.13 17.82 -2.91
N SER A 185 25.46 17.29 -3.94
CA SER A 185 24.11 17.72 -4.34
C SER A 185 23.07 17.35 -3.26
N GLY A 186 21.87 17.93 -3.35
CA GLY A 186 20.78 17.61 -2.42
C GLY A 186 20.42 16.11 -2.39
N GLY A 187 20.25 15.50 -3.56
CA GLY A 187 19.95 14.06 -3.67
C GLY A 187 21.10 13.18 -3.17
N MET A 188 22.35 13.58 -3.38
CA MET A 188 23.51 12.87 -2.80
C MET A 188 23.49 12.95 -1.27
N LYS A 189 23.21 14.11 -0.67
CA LYS A 189 23.08 14.26 0.79
C LYS A 189 21.96 13.38 1.36
N GLN A 190 20.86 13.23 0.65
CA GLN A 190 19.76 12.34 1.04
C GLN A 190 20.19 10.88 1.03
N ARG A 191 20.89 10.44 -0.03
CA ARG A 191 21.48 9.09 -0.11
C ARG A 191 22.47 8.81 1.02
N VAL A 192 23.28 9.79 1.44
CA VAL A 192 24.14 9.65 2.64
C VAL A 192 23.31 9.45 3.90
N GLY A 193 22.21 10.21 4.07
CA GLY A 193 21.30 10.06 5.21
C GLY A 193 20.62 8.69 5.27
N ILE A 194 20.25 8.14 4.11
CA ILE A 194 19.70 6.79 3.94
C ILE A 194 20.77 5.74 4.30
N ALA A 195 21.96 5.83 3.70
CA ALA A 195 23.07 4.93 3.98
C ALA A 195 23.45 4.91 5.46
N ARG A 196 23.42 6.07 6.15
CA ARG A 196 23.64 6.16 7.60
C ARG A 196 22.64 5.33 8.41
N ALA A 197 21.36 5.37 8.03
CA ALA A 197 20.33 4.59 8.72
C ALA A 197 20.47 3.10 8.45
N PHE A 198 20.84 2.70 7.22
CA PHE A 198 21.09 1.31 6.87
C PHE A 198 22.35 0.75 7.56
N ALA A 199 23.41 1.54 7.63
CA ALA A 199 24.66 1.16 8.27
C ALA A 199 24.52 0.90 9.78
N ALA A 200 23.61 1.58 10.46
CA ALA A 200 23.36 1.40 11.89
C ALA A 200 22.71 0.05 12.25
N ASP A 201 22.20 -0.69 11.25
CA ASP A 201 21.69 -2.07 11.37
C ASP A 201 20.63 -2.30 12.46
N THR A 202 19.81 -1.29 12.75
CA THR A 202 18.77 -1.36 13.78
C THR A 202 17.55 -2.19 13.36
N GLU A 203 16.74 -2.66 14.31
CA GLU A 203 15.53 -3.47 14.05
C GLU A 203 14.40 -2.65 13.39
N ILE A 204 14.29 -1.37 13.72
CA ILE A 204 13.26 -0.45 13.22
C ILE A 204 13.90 0.70 12.45
N LEU A 205 13.38 0.97 11.25
CA LEU A 205 13.73 2.11 10.42
C LEU A 205 12.56 3.08 10.32
N LEU A 206 12.77 4.31 10.75
CA LEU A 206 11.79 5.40 10.66
C LEU A 206 12.20 6.35 9.54
N MET A 207 11.36 6.52 8.52
CA MET A 207 11.70 7.34 7.35
C MET A 207 10.67 8.46 7.16
N ASP A 208 11.10 9.72 7.26
CA ASP A 208 10.25 10.91 7.13
C ASP A 208 10.50 11.59 5.77
N GLU A 209 9.66 11.29 4.76
CA GLU A 209 9.77 11.78 3.37
C GLU A 209 11.17 11.55 2.76
N ALA A 210 11.73 10.38 3.02
CA ALA A 210 13.13 10.07 2.77
C ALA A 210 13.55 10.04 1.30
N PHE A 211 12.61 10.02 0.34
CA PHE A 211 12.91 10.00 -1.09
C PHE A 211 12.39 11.24 -1.86
N SER A 212 11.82 12.22 -1.14
CA SER A 212 11.16 13.40 -1.72
C SER A 212 12.08 14.30 -2.56
N ALA A 213 13.38 14.37 -2.25
CA ALA A 213 14.34 15.21 -2.97
C ALA A 213 15.24 14.41 -3.95
N LEU A 214 14.89 13.14 -4.18
CA LEU A 214 15.53 12.30 -5.19
C LEU A 214 14.82 12.46 -6.55
N ASP A 215 15.61 12.44 -7.62
CA ASP A 215 15.09 12.33 -8.98
C ASP A 215 14.37 10.97 -9.19
N PRO A 216 13.48 10.83 -10.19
CA PRO A 216 12.65 9.64 -10.34
C PRO A 216 13.43 8.32 -10.50
N LEU A 217 14.60 8.34 -11.14
CA LEU A 217 15.39 7.11 -11.36
C LEU A 217 16.04 6.66 -10.06
N ILE A 218 16.78 7.56 -9.40
CA ILE A 218 17.42 7.26 -8.13
C ILE A 218 16.39 6.95 -7.03
N ARG A 219 15.23 7.62 -7.05
CA ARG A 219 14.12 7.31 -6.16
C ARG A 219 13.72 5.84 -6.28
N ARG A 220 13.52 5.35 -7.50
CA ARG A 220 13.12 3.97 -7.76
C ARG A 220 14.20 2.98 -7.30
N GLU A 221 15.46 3.24 -7.62
CA GLU A 221 16.59 2.41 -7.15
C GLU A 221 16.63 2.31 -5.62
N MET A 222 16.41 3.42 -4.91
CA MET A 222 16.39 3.43 -3.44
C MET A 222 15.15 2.76 -2.85
N GLN A 223 14.01 2.84 -3.52
CA GLN A 223 12.79 2.11 -3.13
C GLN A 223 12.99 0.60 -3.30
N GLU A 224 13.58 0.16 -4.42
CA GLU A 224 13.92 -1.24 -4.68
C GLU A 224 14.92 -1.76 -3.64
N LEU A 225 15.95 -0.98 -3.30
CA LEU A 225 16.89 -1.29 -2.22
C LEU A 225 16.20 -1.44 -0.86
N LEU A 226 15.19 -0.60 -0.56
CA LEU A 226 14.44 -0.69 0.69
C LEU A 226 13.60 -1.98 0.76
N ILE A 227 12.99 -2.39 -0.35
CA ILE A 227 12.24 -3.64 -0.46
C ILE A 227 13.19 -4.85 -0.30
N GLU A 228 14.35 -4.82 -0.96
CA GLU A 228 15.39 -5.84 -0.82
C GLU A 228 15.82 -5.96 0.65
N LEU A 229 16.10 -4.84 1.31
CA LEU A 229 16.49 -4.78 2.72
C LEU A 229 15.45 -5.38 3.66
N GLN A 230 14.17 -5.04 3.46
CA GLN A 230 13.10 -5.64 4.23
C GLN A 230 13.00 -7.14 3.96
N GLY A 231 13.14 -7.57 2.71
CA GLY A 231 13.02 -8.95 2.29
C GLY A 231 14.13 -9.87 2.81
N GLU A 232 15.37 -9.35 2.86
CA GLU A 232 16.55 -10.10 3.30
C GLU A 232 16.75 -10.06 4.81
N LEU A 233 16.58 -8.88 5.43
CA LEU A 233 16.95 -8.66 6.83
C LEU A 233 15.74 -8.62 7.77
N GLY A 234 14.51 -8.66 7.25
CA GLY A 234 13.28 -8.64 8.05
C GLY A 234 13.12 -7.36 8.89
N LYS A 235 13.71 -6.23 8.44
CA LYS A 235 13.62 -4.95 9.16
C LYS A 235 12.18 -4.44 9.17
N THR A 236 11.77 -3.85 10.29
CA THR A 236 10.47 -3.17 10.37
C THR A 236 10.63 -1.72 9.93
N ILE A 237 9.81 -1.26 8.99
CA ILE A 237 9.94 0.08 8.42
C ILE A 237 8.64 0.86 8.64
N VAL A 238 8.75 2.06 9.22
CA VAL A 238 7.66 3.05 9.20
C VAL A 238 8.05 4.16 8.24
N PHE A 239 7.33 4.25 7.14
CA PHE A 239 7.66 5.13 6.03
C PHE A 239 6.61 6.23 5.87
N ILE A 240 7.00 7.49 5.90
CA ILE A 240 6.11 8.62 5.64
C ILE A 240 6.32 9.14 4.24
N THR A 241 5.21 9.32 3.53
CA THR A 241 5.19 10.00 2.24
C THR A 241 3.91 10.80 2.03
N HIS A 242 3.95 11.69 1.04
CA HIS A 242 2.77 12.32 0.47
C HIS A 242 2.48 11.79 -0.95
N ASP A 243 3.37 10.97 -1.52
CA ASP A 243 3.21 10.34 -2.83
C ASP A 243 2.48 9.00 -2.67
N LEU A 244 1.33 8.88 -3.34
CA LEU A 244 0.52 7.68 -3.27
C LEU A 244 1.13 6.52 -4.05
N ASN A 245 1.81 6.76 -5.16
CA ASN A 245 2.45 5.68 -5.91
C ASN A 245 3.56 5.05 -5.09
N GLU A 246 4.28 5.86 -4.32
CA GLU A 246 5.30 5.39 -3.39
C GLU A 246 4.68 4.58 -2.24
N ALA A 247 3.56 5.04 -1.68
CA ALA A 247 2.84 4.29 -0.65
C ALA A 247 2.35 2.92 -1.16
N MET A 248 1.85 2.87 -2.40
CA MET A 248 1.36 1.65 -3.03
C MET A 248 2.48 0.69 -3.43
N PHE A 249 3.64 1.23 -3.81
CA PHE A 249 4.80 0.43 -4.21
C PHE A 249 5.52 -0.20 -3.01
N LEU A 250 5.64 0.55 -1.91
CA LEU A 250 6.41 0.12 -0.73
C LEU A 250 5.57 -0.57 0.35
N GLY A 251 4.33 -0.15 0.55
CA GLY A 251 3.59 -0.45 1.78
C GLY A 251 2.92 -1.82 1.78
N ASP A 252 3.19 -2.61 2.81
CA ASP A 252 2.36 -3.78 3.15
C ASP A 252 0.99 -3.32 3.67
N ARG A 253 1.00 -2.30 4.53
CA ARG A 253 -0.19 -1.56 4.99
C ARG A 253 0.06 -0.06 4.95
N ILE A 254 -1.02 0.66 4.70
CA ILE A 254 -1.04 2.11 4.55
C ILE A 254 -2.02 2.69 5.56
N ALA A 255 -1.57 3.66 6.35
CA ALA A 255 -2.40 4.52 7.18
C ALA A 255 -2.56 5.89 6.53
N VAL A 256 -3.79 6.25 6.20
CA VAL A 256 -4.14 7.57 5.65
C VAL A 256 -4.45 8.53 6.79
N MET A 257 -3.69 9.61 6.91
CA MET A 257 -3.87 10.64 7.94
C MET A 257 -4.46 11.93 7.39
N ARG A 258 -5.45 12.49 8.11
CA ARG A 258 -6.04 13.80 7.86
C ARG A 258 -6.26 14.54 9.17
N ASN A 259 -5.86 15.81 9.22
CA ASN A 259 -6.09 16.69 10.37
C ASN A 259 -5.67 16.09 11.73
N GLY A 260 -4.55 15.36 11.76
CA GLY A 260 -4.02 14.74 12.97
C GLY A 260 -4.64 13.38 13.33
N ARG A 261 -5.64 12.91 12.57
CA ARG A 261 -6.32 11.63 12.80
C ARG A 261 -5.96 10.62 11.72
N ILE A 262 -5.95 9.34 12.07
CA ILE A 262 -5.97 8.25 11.08
C ILE A 262 -7.42 8.12 10.58
N VAL A 263 -7.56 8.14 9.26
CA VAL A 263 -8.84 8.03 8.56
C VAL A 263 -9.12 6.58 8.15
N GLN A 264 -8.09 5.88 7.69
CA GLN A 264 -8.18 4.49 7.26
C GLN A 264 -6.81 3.83 7.41
N VAL A 265 -6.81 2.55 7.79
CA VAL A 265 -5.64 1.66 7.72
C VAL A 265 -6.03 0.44 6.91
N GLY A 266 -5.22 0.06 5.93
CA GLY A 266 -5.50 -1.11 5.11
C GLY A 266 -4.33 -1.48 4.20
N THR A 267 -4.43 -2.62 3.53
CA THR A 267 -3.51 -2.97 2.44
C THR A 267 -3.68 -2.00 1.26
N PRO A 268 -2.67 -1.83 0.39
CA PRO A 268 -2.80 -1.08 -0.85
C PRO A 268 -4.11 -1.37 -1.60
N ASN A 269 -4.44 -2.65 -1.75
CA ASN A 269 -5.66 -3.10 -2.44
C ASN A 269 -6.93 -2.59 -1.77
N ARG A 270 -7.04 -2.69 -0.43
CA ARG A 270 -8.22 -2.19 0.31
C ARG A 270 -8.35 -0.67 0.22
N ILE A 271 -7.24 0.07 0.26
CA ILE A 271 -7.27 1.53 0.09
C ILE A 271 -7.82 1.92 -1.28
N LEU A 272 -7.53 1.13 -2.33
CA LEU A 272 -7.99 1.37 -3.70
C LEU A 272 -9.43 0.92 -3.96
N THR A 273 -9.83 -0.23 -3.41
CA THR A 273 -11.14 -0.86 -3.70
C THR A 273 -12.24 -0.45 -2.74
N ASP A 274 -11.91 -0.15 -1.50
CA ASP A 274 -12.86 0.20 -0.42
C ASP A 274 -12.37 1.44 0.36
N PRO A 275 -12.35 2.63 -0.27
CA PRO A 275 -11.98 3.86 0.43
C PRO A 275 -13.02 4.22 1.50
N ALA A 276 -12.56 4.47 2.73
CA ALA A 276 -13.44 4.68 3.88
C ALA A 276 -14.33 5.93 3.79
N ASN A 277 -13.96 6.91 2.97
CA ASN A 277 -14.75 8.12 2.71
C ASN A 277 -14.26 8.85 1.45
N ASP A 278 -14.99 9.90 1.07
CA ASP A 278 -14.70 10.74 -0.10
C ASP A 278 -13.30 11.34 -0.09
N TYR A 279 -12.74 11.63 1.08
CA TYR A 279 -11.37 12.12 1.17
C TYR A 279 -10.41 11.03 0.67
N VAL A 280 -10.46 9.81 1.21
CA VAL A 280 -9.60 8.71 0.74
C VAL A 280 -9.86 8.40 -0.73
N ALA A 281 -11.14 8.40 -1.17
CA ALA A 281 -11.51 8.18 -2.55
C ALA A 281 -10.89 9.21 -3.51
N GLN A 282 -10.80 10.48 -3.10
CA GLN A 282 -10.12 11.54 -3.85
C GLN A 282 -8.60 11.35 -3.91
N PHE A 283 -7.97 10.86 -2.84
CA PHE A 283 -6.52 10.59 -2.85
C PHE A 283 -6.14 9.53 -3.90
N VAL A 284 -6.97 8.52 -4.09
CA VAL A 284 -6.65 7.36 -4.92
C VAL A 284 -7.07 7.47 -6.39
N GLN A 285 -7.60 8.63 -6.82
CA GLN A 285 -8.13 8.78 -8.18
C GLN A 285 -7.07 8.66 -9.27
N ASP A 286 -5.88 9.20 -9.03
CA ASP A 286 -4.81 9.29 -10.04
C ASP A 286 -3.84 8.10 -10.01
N VAL A 287 -4.18 7.05 -9.25
CA VAL A 287 -3.36 5.83 -9.18
C VAL A 287 -3.67 4.90 -10.34
N ASP A 288 -2.63 4.41 -11.00
CA ASP A 288 -2.74 3.33 -11.98
C ASP A 288 -3.08 2.00 -11.27
N ARG A 289 -4.39 1.79 -11.05
CA ARG A 289 -4.93 0.59 -10.41
C ARG A 289 -4.51 -0.68 -11.12
N ALA A 290 -4.28 -0.64 -12.44
CA ALA A 290 -3.97 -1.83 -13.20
C ALA A 290 -2.62 -2.46 -12.82
N ARG A 291 -1.70 -1.66 -12.28
CA ARG A 291 -0.37 -2.12 -11.85
C ARG A 291 -0.33 -2.66 -10.42
N ILE A 292 -1.38 -2.44 -9.64
CA ILE A 292 -1.43 -2.79 -8.22
C ILE A 292 -2.43 -3.93 -7.99
N LEU A 293 -3.63 -3.80 -8.55
CA LEU A 293 -4.70 -4.76 -8.35
C LEU A 293 -4.47 -6.02 -9.19
N THR A 294 -4.76 -7.15 -8.58
CA THR A 294 -4.74 -8.48 -9.20
C THR A 294 -6.15 -8.89 -9.64
N ALA A 295 -6.24 -9.95 -10.44
CA ALA A 295 -7.50 -10.55 -10.85
C ALA A 295 -8.36 -10.93 -9.64
N GLY A 296 -7.74 -11.44 -8.56
CA GLY A 296 -8.42 -11.80 -7.32
C GLY A 296 -8.98 -10.61 -6.55
N ASP A 297 -8.36 -9.43 -6.65
CA ASP A 297 -8.82 -8.21 -5.96
C ASP A 297 -10.08 -7.62 -6.58
N VAL A 298 -10.29 -7.85 -7.88
CA VAL A 298 -11.39 -7.26 -8.66
C VAL A 298 -12.38 -8.27 -9.21
N MET A 299 -12.19 -9.57 -8.93
CA MET A 299 -13.11 -10.59 -9.39
C MET A 299 -14.45 -10.50 -8.67
N GLU A 300 -15.50 -10.82 -9.40
CA GLU A 300 -16.86 -10.96 -8.91
C GLU A 300 -17.32 -12.42 -9.02
N PRO A 301 -18.32 -12.85 -8.23
CA PRO A 301 -18.90 -14.18 -8.37
C PRO A 301 -19.40 -14.45 -9.79
N ALA A 302 -19.01 -15.59 -10.36
CA ALA A 302 -19.44 -16.01 -11.69
C ALA A 302 -20.94 -16.35 -11.67
N ARG A 303 -21.79 -15.46 -12.22
CA ARG A 303 -23.25 -15.66 -12.22
C ARG A 303 -23.72 -16.63 -13.30
N SER A 304 -23.10 -16.58 -14.48
CA SER A 304 -23.50 -17.39 -15.64
C SER A 304 -22.76 -18.72 -15.67
N VAL A 305 -23.12 -19.63 -14.77
CA VAL A 305 -22.46 -20.96 -14.62
C VAL A 305 -23.51 -22.07 -14.67
N VAL A 306 -23.21 -23.14 -15.38
CA VAL A 306 -23.98 -24.38 -15.43
C VAL A 306 -23.08 -25.60 -15.23
N ARG A 307 -23.66 -26.71 -14.76
CA ARG A 307 -22.93 -27.99 -14.65
C ARG A 307 -22.91 -28.72 -15.99
N ALA A 308 -21.87 -29.51 -16.25
CA ALA A 308 -21.79 -30.37 -17.44
C ALA A 308 -22.92 -31.41 -17.50
N THR A 309 -23.45 -31.81 -16.33
CA THR A 309 -24.61 -32.71 -16.21
C THR A 309 -25.95 -32.03 -16.52
N ALA A 310 -25.96 -30.71 -16.72
CA ALA A 310 -27.17 -29.99 -17.13
C ALA A 310 -27.44 -30.18 -18.63
N GLY A 311 -28.73 -30.17 -19.01
CA GLY A 311 -29.12 -30.18 -20.42
C GLY A 311 -29.05 -28.80 -21.07
N PRO A 312 -29.07 -28.73 -22.42
CA PRO A 312 -28.98 -27.46 -23.16
C PRO A 312 -30.15 -26.50 -22.88
N ARG A 313 -31.33 -27.01 -22.50
CA ARG A 313 -32.47 -26.18 -22.08
C ARG A 313 -32.19 -25.42 -20.79
N THR A 314 -31.51 -26.04 -19.83
CA THR A 314 -31.11 -25.41 -18.56
C THR A 314 -30.08 -24.31 -18.79
N ALA A 315 -29.15 -24.52 -19.72
CA ALA A 315 -28.19 -23.49 -20.13
C ALA A 315 -28.91 -22.29 -20.77
N LEU A 316 -29.84 -22.52 -21.70
CA LEU A 316 -30.64 -21.45 -22.31
C LEU A 316 -31.53 -20.71 -21.31
N ASP A 317 -32.12 -21.41 -20.34
CA ASP A 317 -32.91 -20.77 -19.27
C ASP A 317 -32.03 -19.88 -18.38
N THR A 318 -30.84 -20.36 -18.02
CA THR A 318 -29.84 -19.58 -17.26
C THR A 318 -29.42 -18.32 -18.01
N MET A 319 -29.09 -18.46 -19.31
CA MET A 319 -28.77 -17.35 -20.21
C MET A 319 -29.91 -16.33 -20.29
N ARG A 320 -31.17 -16.80 -20.41
CA ARG A 320 -32.36 -15.94 -20.44
C ARG A 320 -32.56 -15.21 -19.12
N ARG A 321 -32.46 -15.88 -17.98
CA ARG A 321 -32.67 -15.26 -16.66
C ARG A 321 -31.63 -14.18 -16.38
N LEU A 322 -30.38 -14.40 -16.79
CA LEU A 322 -29.27 -13.48 -16.57
C LEU A 322 -29.07 -12.48 -17.71
N GLN A 323 -29.82 -12.60 -18.81
CA GLN A 323 -29.71 -11.77 -20.02
C GLN A 323 -28.30 -11.79 -20.62
N VAL A 324 -27.70 -12.98 -20.74
CA VAL A 324 -26.35 -13.21 -21.28
C VAL A 324 -26.39 -14.21 -22.43
N SER A 325 -25.39 -14.18 -23.31
CA SER A 325 -25.30 -15.06 -24.49
C SER A 325 -24.41 -16.29 -24.30
N ALA A 326 -23.80 -16.47 -23.13
CA ALA A 326 -22.98 -17.63 -22.81
C ALA A 326 -22.98 -17.97 -21.32
N CYS A 327 -22.69 -19.24 -21.01
CA CYS A 327 -22.46 -19.75 -19.67
C CYS A 327 -21.12 -20.47 -19.60
N TYR A 328 -20.43 -20.37 -18.46
CA TYR A 328 -19.33 -21.26 -18.11
C TYR A 328 -19.89 -22.63 -17.72
N VAL A 329 -19.18 -23.68 -18.11
CA VAL A 329 -19.52 -25.07 -17.79
C VAL A 329 -18.53 -25.59 -16.76
N THR A 330 -19.06 -26.18 -15.69
CA THR A 330 -18.26 -26.74 -14.59
C THR A 330 -18.61 -28.19 -14.30
N ASP A 331 -17.68 -28.94 -13.68
CA ASP A 331 -17.96 -30.27 -13.12
C ASP A 331 -18.56 -30.19 -11.70
N ASP A 332 -18.79 -31.35 -11.06
CA ASP A 332 -19.31 -31.42 -9.69
C ASP A 332 -18.32 -30.90 -8.61
N ARG A 333 -17.04 -30.74 -8.97
CA ARG A 333 -15.98 -30.16 -8.12
C ARG A 333 -15.72 -28.69 -8.44
N HIS A 334 -16.60 -28.04 -9.22
CA HIS A 334 -16.47 -26.66 -9.69
C HIS A 334 -15.25 -26.39 -10.60
N ARG A 335 -14.66 -27.42 -11.19
CA ARG A 335 -13.59 -27.26 -12.18
C ARG A 335 -14.16 -26.71 -13.47
N LEU A 336 -13.49 -25.72 -14.03
CA LEU A 336 -13.90 -25.06 -15.26
C LEU A 336 -13.59 -25.94 -16.48
N LEU A 337 -14.63 -26.37 -17.21
CA LEU A 337 -14.49 -27.27 -18.35
C LEU A 337 -14.53 -26.54 -19.69
N GLY A 338 -15.27 -25.43 -19.77
CA GLY A 338 -15.48 -24.72 -21.03
C GLY A 338 -16.59 -23.67 -20.94
N ILE A 339 -17.06 -23.24 -22.10
CA ILE A 339 -18.24 -22.38 -22.24
C ILE A 339 -19.24 -22.97 -23.22
N VAL A 340 -20.51 -22.61 -23.06
CA VAL A 340 -21.56 -22.83 -24.06
C VAL A 340 -22.20 -21.51 -24.44
N ARG A 341 -22.52 -21.33 -25.72
CA ARG A 341 -23.16 -20.13 -26.26
C ARG A 341 -24.60 -20.41 -26.67
N ASP A 342 -25.44 -19.39 -26.55
CA ASP A 342 -26.85 -19.43 -26.90
C ASP A 342 -27.14 -20.03 -28.29
N LYS A 343 -26.38 -19.61 -29.32
CA LYS A 343 -26.52 -20.10 -30.70
C LYS A 343 -26.30 -21.60 -30.83
N ASP A 344 -25.35 -22.13 -30.07
CA ASP A 344 -24.91 -23.54 -30.15
C ASP A 344 -25.88 -24.41 -29.34
N MET A 345 -26.34 -23.92 -28.19
CA MET A 345 -27.40 -24.57 -27.40
C MET A 345 -28.75 -24.58 -28.14
N MET A 346 -29.11 -23.50 -28.85
CA MET A 346 -30.32 -23.46 -29.68
C MET A 346 -30.26 -24.42 -30.88
N ARG A 347 -29.08 -24.70 -31.42
CA ARG A 347 -28.90 -25.72 -32.46
C ARG A 347 -29.05 -27.11 -31.86
N LEU A 348 -28.38 -27.37 -30.74
CA LEU A 348 -28.44 -28.66 -30.04
C LEU A 348 -29.87 -29.04 -29.64
N VAL A 349 -30.67 -28.09 -29.12
CA VAL A 349 -32.09 -28.34 -28.79
C VAL A 349 -32.93 -28.67 -30.03
N ARG A 350 -32.63 -28.06 -31.19
CA ARG A 350 -33.32 -28.35 -32.46
C ARG A 350 -32.94 -29.72 -33.03
N GLU A 351 -31.72 -30.16 -32.76
CA GLU A 351 -31.19 -31.48 -33.12
C GLU A 351 -31.59 -32.57 -32.10
N GLU A 352 -32.46 -32.25 -31.13
CA GLU A 352 -32.88 -33.14 -30.02
C GLU A 352 -31.73 -33.65 -29.14
N GLY A 353 -30.58 -32.99 -29.17
CA GLY A 353 -29.42 -33.32 -28.34
C GLY A 353 -29.66 -33.01 -26.86
N THR A 354 -29.18 -33.91 -26.00
CA THR A 354 -29.36 -33.81 -24.54
C THR A 354 -28.09 -33.42 -23.79
N ASP A 355 -26.92 -33.64 -24.38
CA ASP A 355 -25.63 -33.38 -23.76
C ASP A 355 -25.05 -32.05 -24.27
N LEU A 356 -24.99 -31.05 -23.39
CA LEU A 356 -24.44 -29.73 -23.74
C LEU A 356 -22.95 -29.76 -24.06
N THR A 357 -22.21 -30.80 -23.63
CA THR A 357 -20.77 -30.89 -23.80
C THR A 357 -20.37 -31.13 -25.26
N GLU A 358 -21.27 -31.68 -26.08
CA GLU A 358 -21.08 -31.90 -27.53
C GLU A 358 -20.80 -30.60 -28.30
N ARG A 359 -21.25 -29.46 -27.79
CA ARG A 359 -21.08 -28.14 -28.40
C ARG A 359 -20.34 -27.16 -27.48
N MET A 360 -19.64 -27.68 -26.48
CA MET A 360 -18.81 -26.87 -25.58
C MET A 360 -17.61 -26.32 -26.33
N CYS A 361 -17.29 -25.05 -26.07
CA CYS A 361 -16.12 -24.38 -26.61
C CYS A 361 -15.08 -24.17 -25.50
N PRO A 362 -13.78 -24.09 -25.84
CA PRO A 362 -12.75 -23.66 -24.90
C PRO A 362 -13.09 -22.29 -24.30
N VAL A 363 -12.68 -22.09 -23.04
CA VAL A 363 -12.78 -20.78 -22.41
C VAL A 363 -11.76 -19.85 -23.06
N PRO A 364 -12.17 -18.67 -23.56
CA PRO A 364 -11.26 -17.79 -24.31
C PRO A 364 -10.18 -17.14 -23.44
N SER A 365 -10.44 -16.98 -22.13
CA SER A 365 -9.52 -16.29 -21.22
C SER A 365 -9.64 -16.84 -19.81
N ILE A 366 -8.54 -17.38 -19.28
CA ILE A 366 -8.43 -17.93 -17.92
C ILE A 366 -7.17 -17.32 -17.28
N VAL A 367 -7.28 -16.87 -16.04
CA VAL A 367 -6.16 -16.31 -15.27
C VAL A 367 -6.15 -16.80 -13.83
N LYS A 368 -4.99 -16.69 -13.19
CA LYS A 368 -4.81 -16.97 -11.77
C LYS A 368 -5.13 -15.73 -10.93
N PRO A 369 -5.57 -15.87 -9.67
CA PRO A 369 -5.98 -14.74 -8.84
C PRO A 369 -4.87 -13.72 -8.60
N ASN A 370 -3.60 -14.13 -8.57
CA ASN A 370 -2.45 -13.26 -8.35
C ASN A 370 -2.00 -12.47 -9.61
N GLN A 371 -2.65 -12.66 -10.75
CA GLN A 371 -2.24 -12.00 -11.99
C GLN A 371 -2.67 -10.53 -12.02
N LEU A 372 -1.73 -9.62 -12.29
CA LEU A 372 -2.00 -8.17 -12.35
C LEU A 372 -3.00 -7.80 -13.43
N MET A 373 -3.88 -6.86 -13.14
CA MET A 373 -4.89 -6.32 -14.06
C MET A 373 -4.27 -5.79 -15.37
N ALA A 374 -3.09 -5.18 -15.30
CA ALA A 374 -2.37 -4.68 -16.47
C ALA A 374 -2.11 -5.77 -17.53
N ASN A 375 -1.97 -7.03 -17.10
CA ASN A 375 -1.72 -8.16 -17.99
C ASN A 375 -3.01 -8.81 -18.50
N LEU A 376 -4.19 -8.33 -18.05
CA LEU A 376 -5.49 -8.87 -18.45
C LEU A 376 -6.06 -8.17 -19.68
N PHE A 377 -5.56 -6.98 -20.03
CA PHE A 377 -6.14 -6.14 -21.09
C PHE A 377 -6.13 -6.79 -22.46
N GLU A 378 -5.07 -7.51 -22.81
CA GLU A 378 -4.95 -8.23 -24.08
C GLU A 378 -6.12 -9.22 -24.26
N MET A 379 -6.47 -9.94 -23.19
CA MET A 379 -7.54 -10.94 -23.19
C MET A 379 -8.94 -10.33 -23.36
N VAL A 380 -9.14 -9.08 -22.92
CA VAL A 380 -10.43 -8.36 -23.05
C VAL A 380 -10.71 -7.92 -24.48
N VAL A 381 -9.66 -7.73 -25.29
CA VAL A 381 -9.79 -7.33 -26.69
C VAL A 381 -10.35 -8.49 -27.53
N GLU A 382 -9.92 -9.71 -27.24
CA GLU A 382 -10.26 -10.90 -28.04
C GLU A 382 -11.59 -11.55 -27.64
N SER A 383 -12.07 -11.30 -26.42
CA SER A 383 -13.27 -11.94 -25.87
C SER A 383 -14.32 -10.93 -25.41
N SER A 384 -15.57 -11.21 -25.75
CA SER A 384 -16.73 -10.48 -25.22
C SER A 384 -17.21 -10.99 -23.86
N LEU A 385 -16.63 -12.09 -23.36
CA LEU A 385 -16.96 -12.68 -22.06
C LEU A 385 -16.06 -12.11 -20.96
N PRO A 386 -16.54 -12.10 -19.69
CA PRO A 386 -15.67 -11.90 -18.54
C PRO A 386 -14.48 -12.86 -18.54
N ILE A 387 -13.37 -12.46 -17.91
CA ILE A 387 -12.19 -13.33 -17.79
C ILE A 387 -12.44 -14.28 -16.61
N ALA A 388 -12.28 -15.58 -16.81
CA ALA A 388 -12.43 -16.56 -15.74
C ALA A 388 -11.20 -16.56 -14.82
N VAL A 389 -11.43 -16.56 -13.51
CA VAL A 389 -10.35 -16.66 -12.50
C VAL A 389 -10.40 -18.04 -11.86
N THR A 390 -9.32 -18.81 -11.94
CA THR A 390 -9.23 -20.16 -11.38
C THR A 390 -8.12 -20.33 -10.35
N ASP A 391 -8.31 -21.25 -9.40
CA ASP A 391 -7.23 -21.70 -8.52
C ASP A 391 -6.28 -22.69 -9.22
N ASP A 392 -5.29 -23.22 -8.49
CA ASP A 392 -4.32 -24.19 -9.02
C ASP A 392 -4.93 -25.57 -9.36
N ASP A 393 -6.13 -25.86 -8.86
CA ASP A 393 -6.92 -27.07 -9.14
C ASP A 393 -7.92 -26.87 -10.31
N ASP A 394 -7.80 -25.75 -11.02
CA ASP A 394 -8.69 -25.27 -12.09
C ASP A 394 -10.15 -25.06 -11.68
N ARG A 395 -10.40 -24.82 -10.39
CA ARG A 395 -11.73 -24.45 -9.89
C ARG A 395 -12.04 -23.01 -10.18
N LEU A 396 -13.24 -22.74 -10.68
CA LEU A 396 -13.70 -21.38 -10.96
C LEU A 396 -13.97 -20.63 -9.65
N LEU A 397 -13.12 -19.65 -9.33
CA LEU A 397 -13.28 -18.79 -8.16
C LEU A 397 -14.24 -17.63 -8.44
N GLY A 398 -14.17 -17.09 -9.65
CA GLY A 398 -14.94 -15.92 -10.05
C GLY A 398 -14.63 -15.49 -11.47
N VAL A 399 -15.09 -14.29 -11.83
CA VAL A 399 -14.81 -13.68 -13.12
C VAL A 399 -14.42 -12.21 -12.95
N VAL A 400 -13.55 -11.70 -13.80
CA VAL A 400 -13.29 -10.26 -13.92
C VAL A 400 -14.18 -9.70 -15.04
N PRO A 401 -15.18 -8.86 -14.71
CA PRO A 401 -16.00 -8.21 -15.73
C PRO A 401 -15.17 -7.29 -16.62
N ARG A 402 -15.46 -7.30 -17.93
CA ARG A 402 -14.76 -6.42 -18.90
C ARG A 402 -14.86 -4.95 -18.52
N VAL A 403 -16.03 -4.53 -18.02
CA VAL A 403 -16.27 -3.15 -17.61
C VAL A 403 -15.33 -2.72 -16.48
N THR A 404 -14.93 -3.62 -15.58
CA THR A 404 -14.01 -3.33 -14.48
C THR A 404 -12.63 -2.97 -15.01
N LEU A 405 -12.13 -3.71 -16.01
CA LEU A 405 -10.87 -3.43 -16.69
C LEU A 405 -10.96 -2.14 -17.52
N LEU A 406 -12.04 -1.95 -18.28
CA LEU A 406 -12.21 -0.72 -19.08
C LEU A 406 -12.35 0.53 -18.20
N ALA A 407 -13.05 0.43 -17.06
CA ALA A 407 -13.18 1.51 -16.10
C ALA A 407 -11.84 1.87 -15.45
N SER A 408 -10.97 0.89 -15.20
CA SER A 408 -9.63 1.17 -14.67
C SER A 408 -8.75 1.95 -15.65
N LEU A 409 -8.91 1.76 -16.97
CA LEU A 409 -8.19 2.58 -17.97
C LEU A 409 -8.67 4.04 -18.00
N ALA A 410 -9.95 4.24 -17.70
CA ALA A 410 -10.56 5.56 -17.69
C ALA A 410 -10.43 6.29 -16.33
N ASN A 411 -9.72 5.70 -15.35
CA ASN A 411 -9.70 6.13 -13.94
C ASN A 411 -11.10 6.36 -13.36
N LEU A 412 -12.11 5.62 -13.85
CA LEU A 412 -13.47 5.73 -13.35
C LEU A 412 -13.61 4.92 -12.05
N PRO A 413 -14.35 5.43 -11.05
CA PRO A 413 -14.73 4.60 -9.91
C PRO A 413 -15.52 3.37 -10.40
N PRO A 414 -15.35 2.20 -9.77
CA PRO A 414 -16.10 0.99 -10.11
C PRO A 414 -17.61 1.14 -9.82
N ALA A 415 -17.98 2.12 -8.99
CA ALA A 415 -19.36 2.52 -8.78
C ALA A 415 -19.87 3.33 -10.00
N THR A 416 -20.99 2.87 -10.56
CA THR A 416 -21.72 3.57 -11.63
C THR A 416 -22.25 4.90 -11.08
N SER A 417 -21.59 6.01 -11.39
CA SER A 417 -22.25 7.31 -11.35
C SER A 417 -23.19 7.40 -12.56
N ALA A 418 -24.33 8.07 -12.36
CA ALA A 418 -25.34 8.20 -13.41
C ALA A 418 -24.72 8.82 -14.67
N ILE A 419 -24.80 8.11 -15.79
CA ILE A 419 -24.47 8.65 -17.10
C ILE A 419 -25.36 9.88 -17.29
N SER A 420 -24.75 11.06 -17.48
CA SER A 420 -25.48 12.26 -17.88
C SER A 420 -26.14 11.99 -19.24
N ILE A 421 -27.43 11.66 -19.20
CA ILE A 421 -28.24 11.53 -20.40
C ILE A 421 -28.27 12.92 -21.04
N VAL A 422 -27.59 13.07 -22.17
CA VAL A 422 -27.81 14.22 -23.05
C VAL A 422 -29.27 14.15 -23.47
N LYS A 423 -30.13 14.97 -22.86
CA LYS A 423 -31.51 15.12 -23.31
C LYS A 423 -31.46 15.66 -24.75
N PRO A 424 -32.08 14.98 -25.73
CA PRO A 424 -32.17 15.52 -27.08
C PRO A 424 -32.85 16.90 -27.02
N PRO A 425 -32.47 17.85 -27.88
CA PRO A 425 -33.07 19.18 -27.88
C PRO A 425 -34.59 19.06 -28.02
N GLY A 426 -35.31 19.61 -27.05
CA GLY A 426 -36.76 19.62 -27.05
C GLY A 426 -37.30 20.28 -28.31
N ASN A 427 -38.26 19.62 -28.95
CA ASN A 427 -38.93 20.11 -30.15
C ASN A 427 -39.57 21.50 -29.86
N PRO A 428 -39.18 22.58 -30.56
CA PRO A 428 -39.77 23.91 -30.35
C PRO A 428 -41.13 23.97 -31.07
N ALA A 429 -42.12 23.25 -30.56
CA ALA A 429 -43.48 23.27 -31.10
C ALA A 429 -44.51 22.97 -30.00
N SER A 430 -44.52 23.79 -28.96
CA SER A 430 -45.76 24.08 -28.22
C SER A 430 -45.69 25.52 -27.73
N GLY A 431 -45.89 26.44 -28.68
CA GLY A 431 -46.16 27.83 -28.35
C GLY A 431 -47.48 27.90 -27.59
N GLU A 432 -47.41 28.36 -26.35
CA GLU A 432 -48.55 28.89 -25.62
C GLU A 432 -49.20 29.99 -26.46
N LYS A 433 -50.41 29.71 -26.96
CA LYS A 433 -51.34 30.77 -27.36
C LYS A 433 -51.93 31.34 -26.07
N GLY A 434 -51.52 32.56 -25.74
CA GLY A 434 -52.18 33.35 -24.70
C GLY A 434 -53.63 33.67 -25.06
N ALA A 435 -54.46 33.84 -24.03
CA ALA A 435 -55.68 34.63 -24.07
C ALA A 435 -56.18 34.90 -22.64
N PHE A 436 -56.11 36.19 -22.27
CA PHE A 436 -56.85 36.95 -21.26
C PHE A 436 -56.74 36.61 -19.77
#